data_AF-A0A7J7JB37-F1
#
_entry.id   AF-A0A7J7JB37-F1
#
_cell.length_a   1.000
_cell.length_b   1.000
_cell.length_c   1.000
_cell.angle_alpha   90.00
_cell.angle_beta   90.00
_cell.angle_gamma   90.00
#
_symmetry.space_group_name_H-M   'P 1'
#
loop_
_entity.id
_entity.type
_entity.pdbx_description
1 polymer ?
#
loop_
_entity_poly.entity_id
_entity_poly.type
_entity_poly.pdbx_seq_one_letter_code
_entity_poly.pdbx_strand_id
1 'polypeptide(L)'
;MLKLLLLVSSLVAGSYAIACVPEMCNSIEQPELNCNGDVIKNGGFCGCTDICAGVEGDPCVLPEDNSILLLGIPRGVPCSQGHECTKAAYGELNHLKPLLTSGSGVCKKTFEVSTTPRPLSQCEQTRRVRMISFAIWRGQWTPKCNADGTYQPKQCDNTGACFCVTANEGKVLEETKRNSQNVSC
;
A
#
# COMPACT_ATOMS: atom_id res chain seq x y z
N MET A 1 0.75 52.08 -53.71
CA MET A 1 2.08 51.65 -53.23
C MET A 1 2.16 51.93 -51.75
N LEU A 2 2.40 50.85 -51.01
CA LEU A 2 2.36 50.67 -49.57
C LEU A 2 3.69 51.13 -48.95
N LYS A 3 3.67 52.02 -47.95
CA LYS A 3 4.75 52.14 -46.97
C LYS A 3 4.18 51.93 -45.58
N LEU A 4 3.93 50.65 -45.32
CA LEU A 4 3.76 50.02 -44.03
C LEU A 4 5.15 50.05 -43.35
N LEU A 5 5.36 50.98 -42.40
CA LEU A 5 6.47 50.89 -41.45
C LEU A 5 5.89 50.40 -40.13
N LEU A 6 6.26 49.17 -39.82
CA LEU A 6 5.77 48.28 -38.78
C LEU A 6 6.02 48.86 -37.39
N LEU A 7 4.94 49.15 -36.65
CA LEU A 7 5.02 49.25 -35.19
C LEU A 7 5.25 47.84 -34.66
N VAL A 8 6.42 47.66 -34.05
CA VAL A 8 6.81 46.48 -33.29
C VAL A 8 5.98 46.48 -32.00
N SER A 9 4.74 46.02 -32.05
CA SER A 9 4.01 45.62 -30.85
C SER A 9 4.03 44.12 -30.74
N SER A 10 5.16 43.61 -30.25
CA SER A 10 5.31 42.25 -29.75
C SER A 10 4.38 42.06 -28.55
N LEU A 11 3.08 41.92 -28.78
CA LEU A 11 2.24 41.14 -27.89
C LEU A 11 2.41 39.70 -28.34
N VAL A 12 3.56 39.13 -27.95
CA VAL A 12 3.66 37.69 -27.79
C VAL A 12 2.59 37.36 -26.76
N ALA A 13 1.43 36.91 -27.24
CA ALA A 13 0.45 36.23 -26.42
C ALA A 13 1.12 34.91 -25.99
N GLY A 14 1.97 35.02 -24.97
CA GLY A 14 2.66 33.89 -24.38
C GLY A 14 1.59 32.93 -23.88
N SER A 15 1.63 31.70 -24.41
CA SER A 15 0.96 30.58 -23.79
C SER A 15 1.41 30.50 -22.34
N TYR A 16 0.54 30.86 -21.40
CA TYR A 16 0.81 30.84 -19.96
C TYR A 16 0.92 29.39 -19.47
N ALA A 17 2.05 28.75 -19.73
CA ALA A 17 2.60 27.80 -18.78
C ALA A 17 3.47 28.61 -17.82
N ILE A 18 3.16 28.60 -16.52
CA ILE A 18 4.04 29.20 -15.51
C ILE A 18 5.30 28.33 -15.47
N ALA A 19 6.30 28.73 -16.24
CA ALA A 19 7.62 28.13 -16.19
C ALA A 19 8.31 28.66 -14.93
N CYS A 20 8.68 27.75 -14.03
CA CYS A 20 9.45 28.08 -12.85
C CYS A 20 10.83 28.61 -13.27
N VAL A 21 11.07 29.91 -13.08
CA VAL A 21 12.39 30.53 -13.29
C VAL A 21 12.98 30.98 -11.95
N PRO A 22 14.30 30.95 -11.76
CA PRO A 22 14.93 31.22 -10.46
C PRO A 22 14.61 32.60 -9.90
N GLU A 23 14.43 33.60 -10.77
CA GLU A 23 14.14 34.99 -10.38
C GLU A 23 12.80 35.14 -9.64
N MET A 24 11.89 34.17 -9.79
CA MET A 24 10.59 34.18 -9.09
C MET A 24 10.75 34.04 -7.58
N CYS A 25 11.82 33.40 -7.10
CA CYS A 25 12.05 33.22 -5.66
C CYS A 25 12.41 34.55 -4.96
N ASN A 26 12.85 35.57 -5.70
CA ASN A 26 13.23 36.87 -5.12
C ASN A 26 12.04 37.61 -4.48
N SER A 27 10.82 37.29 -4.91
CA SER A 27 9.58 37.90 -4.41
C SER A 27 8.78 36.96 -3.51
N ILE A 28 9.39 35.87 -3.05
CA ILE A 28 8.74 34.84 -2.23
C ILE A 28 9.45 34.76 -0.89
N GLU A 29 8.69 34.99 0.17
CA GLU A 29 9.16 34.86 1.54
C GLU A 29 8.78 33.50 2.10
N GLN A 30 9.69 32.87 2.85
CA GLN A 30 9.43 31.61 3.53
C GLN A 30 8.60 31.85 4.81
N PRO A 31 7.42 31.22 4.96
CA PRO A 31 6.69 31.27 6.22
C PRO A 31 7.43 30.48 7.31
N GLU A 32 7.21 30.85 8.57
CA GLU A 32 7.71 30.07 9.71
C GLU A 32 7.05 28.68 9.73
N LEU A 33 7.87 27.63 9.67
CA LEU A 33 7.42 26.24 9.56
C LEU A 33 7.42 25.58 10.94
N ASN A 34 6.24 25.16 11.40
CA ASN A 34 6.08 24.33 12.60
C ASN A 34 5.64 22.92 12.19
N CYS A 35 6.59 22.11 11.71
CA CYS A 35 6.31 20.78 11.17
C CYS A 35 6.22 19.72 12.27
N ASN A 36 5.22 18.84 12.19
CA ASN A 36 5.11 17.64 13.03
C ASN A 36 6.05 16.50 12.60
N GLY A 37 6.73 16.67 11.47
CA GLY A 37 7.69 15.73 10.89
C GLY A 37 8.85 16.47 10.26
N ASP A 38 9.49 15.86 9.27
CA ASP A 38 10.67 16.41 8.61
C ASP A 38 10.36 17.66 7.77
N VAL A 39 11.38 18.50 7.56
CA VAL A 39 11.31 19.64 6.64
C VAL A 39 11.91 19.23 5.30
N ILE A 40 11.13 19.40 4.23
CA ILE A 40 11.58 19.16 2.85
C ILE A 40 12.03 20.49 2.27
N LYS A 41 13.32 20.55 1.94
CA LYS A 41 13.91 21.74 1.35
C LYS A 41 13.41 21.95 -0.07
N ASN A 42 13.09 23.19 -0.44
CA ASN A 42 12.66 23.53 -1.79
C ASN A 42 11.47 22.68 -2.30
N GLY A 43 10.58 22.25 -1.40
CA GLY A 43 9.40 21.46 -1.78
C GLY A 43 8.18 22.29 -2.16
N GLY A 44 8.20 23.59 -1.86
CA GLY A 44 7.10 24.53 -2.11
C GLY A 44 7.12 25.13 -3.51
N PHE A 45 6.51 26.30 -3.66
CA PHE A 45 6.26 26.93 -4.96
C PHE A 45 7.53 27.03 -5.80
N CYS A 46 7.58 26.35 -6.94
CA CYS A 46 8.73 26.31 -7.85
C CYS A 46 10.08 25.99 -7.17
N GLY A 47 10.05 25.35 -6.00
CA GLY A 47 11.22 25.09 -5.16
C GLY A 47 11.79 26.31 -4.43
N CYS A 48 11.05 27.40 -4.30
CA CYS A 48 11.49 28.61 -3.62
C CYS A 48 11.32 28.58 -2.09
N THR A 49 10.51 27.66 -1.57
CA THR A 49 10.26 27.55 -0.12
C THR A 49 10.35 26.11 0.35
N ASP A 50 10.66 25.95 1.63
CA ASP A 50 10.58 24.68 2.33
C ASP A 50 9.12 24.33 2.67
N ILE A 51 8.82 23.04 2.85
CA ILE A 51 7.51 22.54 3.27
C ILE A 51 7.66 21.44 4.33
N CYS A 52 6.58 21.13 5.04
CA CYS A 52 6.55 19.97 5.92
C CYS A 52 6.34 18.67 5.14
N ALA A 53 7.06 17.63 5.53
CA ALA A 53 6.78 16.27 5.11
C ALA A 53 5.46 15.77 5.73
N GLY A 54 4.71 14.97 4.97
CA GLY A 54 3.48 14.36 5.44
C GLY A 54 3.74 13.32 6.54
N VAL A 55 2.95 13.37 7.60
CA VAL A 55 2.93 12.34 8.65
C VAL A 55 1.81 11.33 8.36
N GLU A 56 1.66 10.32 9.21
CA GLU A 56 0.65 9.29 9.05
C GLU A 56 -0.77 9.87 8.84
N GLY A 57 -1.43 9.48 7.74
CA GLY A 57 -2.77 9.93 7.36
C GLY A 57 -2.81 11.15 6.46
N ASP A 58 -1.70 11.88 6.29
CA ASP A 58 -1.66 13.03 5.39
C ASP A 58 -1.80 12.61 3.92
N PRO A 59 -2.45 13.44 3.08
CA PRO A 59 -2.58 13.17 1.66
C PRO A 59 -1.24 13.31 0.95
N CYS A 60 -0.94 12.37 0.07
CA CYS A 60 0.27 12.34 -0.73
C CYS A 60 -0.06 11.96 -2.18
N VAL A 61 0.88 12.15 -3.10
CA VAL A 61 0.72 11.77 -4.51
C VAL A 61 1.54 10.52 -4.78
N LEU A 62 0.91 9.54 -5.42
CA LEU A 62 1.57 8.29 -5.80
C LEU A 62 2.60 8.54 -6.90
N PRO A 63 3.73 7.81 -6.89
CA PRO A 63 4.85 8.00 -7.83
C PRO A 63 4.51 7.68 -9.29
N GLU A 64 3.33 7.12 -9.56
CA GLU A 64 2.88 6.78 -10.92
C GLU A 64 2.37 7.99 -11.72
N ASP A 65 2.11 9.13 -11.07
CA ASP A 65 1.72 10.37 -11.74
C ASP A 65 2.91 11.33 -11.91
N ASN A 66 3.37 11.46 -13.16
CA ASN A 66 4.49 12.33 -13.56
C ASN A 66 4.19 13.84 -13.41
N SER A 67 3.04 14.20 -12.83
CA SER A 67 2.51 15.57 -12.74
C SER A 67 2.57 16.08 -11.31
N ILE A 68 3.77 16.10 -10.72
CA ILE A 68 4.02 16.48 -9.31
C ILE A 68 3.61 17.94 -9.02
N LEU A 69 3.72 18.82 -10.01
CA LEU A 69 3.43 20.25 -9.89
C LEU A 69 2.19 20.65 -10.71
N LEU A 70 1.29 21.43 -10.12
CA LEU A 70 0.21 22.14 -10.79
C LEU A 70 0.43 23.64 -10.64
N LEU A 71 0.75 24.34 -11.74
CA LEU A 71 1.04 25.78 -11.72
C LEU A 71 2.16 26.17 -10.74
N GLY A 72 3.19 25.31 -10.62
CA GLY A 72 4.31 25.51 -9.71
C GLY A 72 4.07 25.08 -8.26
N ILE A 73 2.88 24.57 -7.91
CA ILE A 73 2.53 24.10 -6.56
C ILE A 73 2.52 22.56 -6.52
N PRO A 74 3.11 21.91 -5.49
CA PRO A 74 3.03 20.46 -5.34
C PRO A 74 1.59 19.97 -5.15
N ARG A 75 1.18 18.93 -5.89
CA ARG A 75 -0.15 18.30 -5.78
C ARG A 75 -0.32 17.42 -4.52
N GLY A 76 0.76 17.16 -3.81
CA GLY A 76 0.77 16.49 -2.51
C GLY A 76 2.16 16.54 -1.91
N VAL A 77 2.26 16.22 -0.63
CA VAL A 77 3.52 16.29 0.11
C VAL A 77 4.22 14.94 0.10
N PRO A 78 5.56 14.90 -0.02
CA PRO A 78 6.32 13.69 0.26
C PRO A 78 6.13 13.27 1.71
N CYS A 79 6.05 11.97 1.97
CA CYS A 79 5.93 11.47 3.34
C CYS A 79 7.26 11.57 4.09
N SER A 80 7.16 11.74 5.42
CA SER A 80 8.28 11.77 6.36
C SER A 80 9.02 10.43 6.43
N GLN A 81 10.20 10.41 7.06
CA GLN A 81 11.00 9.20 7.20
C GLN A 81 10.17 8.06 7.86
N GLY A 82 10.22 6.86 7.27
CA GLY A 82 9.47 5.70 7.74
C GLY A 82 7.99 5.70 7.36
N HIS A 83 7.58 6.51 6.39
CA HIS A 83 6.25 6.50 5.80
C HIS A 83 6.33 6.38 4.27
N GLU A 84 5.39 5.66 3.68
CA GLU A 84 5.26 5.48 2.24
C GLU A 84 3.87 5.96 1.79
N CYS A 85 3.82 6.57 0.60
CA CYS A 85 2.57 6.99 0.00
C CYS A 85 1.85 5.78 -0.56
N THR A 86 0.74 5.39 0.06
CA THR A 86 -0.05 4.22 -0.35
C THR A 86 -1.39 4.66 -0.92
N LYS A 87 -1.94 3.88 -1.86
CA LYS A 87 -3.23 4.19 -2.47
C LYS A 87 -4.34 4.18 -1.42
N ALA A 88 -5.07 5.27 -1.29
CA ALA A 88 -6.20 5.34 -0.36
C ALA A 88 -7.27 4.31 -0.73
N ALA A 89 -7.68 3.47 0.22
CA ALA A 89 -8.74 2.50 -0.01
C ALA A 89 -10.10 3.21 -0.17
N TYR A 90 -11.01 2.64 -0.98
CA TYR A 90 -12.38 3.14 -1.14
C TYR A 90 -13.11 3.09 0.21
N GLY A 91 -13.12 4.22 0.92
CA GLY A 91 -13.74 4.37 2.25
C GLY A 91 -12.91 5.11 3.30
N GLU A 92 -11.60 5.28 3.11
CA GLU A 92 -10.76 6.08 4.03
C GLU A 92 -10.87 7.60 3.79
N LEU A 93 -11.48 8.03 2.67
CA LEU A 93 -11.56 9.43 2.23
C LEU A 93 -13.00 9.98 2.22
N ASN A 94 -13.82 9.61 3.20
CA ASN A 94 -15.23 10.01 3.24
C ASN A 94 -15.48 11.51 3.49
N HIS A 95 -14.44 12.32 3.75
CA HIS A 95 -14.57 13.76 3.99
C HIS A 95 -14.14 14.68 2.83
N LEU A 96 -13.55 14.17 1.74
CA LEU A 96 -13.01 14.99 0.64
C LEU A 96 -13.35 14.39 -0.73
N LYS A 97 -14.64 14.33 -1.06
CA LYS A 97 -15.14 13.77 -2.33
C LYS A 97 -14.89 14.60 -3.62
N PRO A 98 -14.51 15.89 -3.65
CA PRO A 98 -14.34 16.59 -4.93
C PRO A 98 -12.90 16.63 -5.48
N LEU A 99 -11.89 16.01 -4.84
CA LEU A 99 -10.48 16.09 -5.27
C LEU A 99 -9.81 14.74 -5.59
N LEU A 100 -10.58 13.66 -5.73
CA LEU A 100 -10.06 12.36 -6.13
C LEU A 100 -9.75 12.35 -7.63
N THR A 101 -8.60 12.89 -8.02
CA THR A 101 -7.97 12.49 -9.27
C THR A 101 -7.31 11.12 -9.09
N SER A 102 -7.14 10.38 -10.18
CA SER A 102 -6.20 9.25 -10.23
C SER A 102 -4.87 9.69 -9.58
N GLY A 103 -4.23 8.80 -8.80
CA GLY A 103 -2.90 9.02 -8.22
C GLY A 103 -2.82 9.72 -6.85
N SER A 104 -3.92 9.94 -6.15
CA SER A 104 -3.87 10.38 -4.74
C SER A 104 -3.74 9.19 -3.77
N GLY A 105 -2.93 9.36 -2.73
CA GLY A 105 -2.68 8.39 -1.67
C GLY A 105 -2.67 9.03 -0.28
N VAL A 106 -2.33 8.22 0.72
CA VAL A 106 -2.12 8.65 2.11
C VAL A 106 -0.80 8.11 2.64
N CYS A 107 -0.11 8.91 3.44
CA CYS A 107 1.12 8.51 4.11
C CYS A 107 0.79 7.42 5.15
N LYS A 108 1.36 6.24 4.98
CA LYS A 108 1.23 5.12 5.93
C LYS A 108 2.60 4.75 6.45
N LYS A 109 2.69 4.39 7.73
CA LYS A 109 3.94 3.94 8.33
C LYS A 109 4.43 2.71 7.57
N THR A 110 5.67 2.74 7.10
CA THR A 110 6.34 1.55 6.60
C THR A 110 6.60 0.68 7.81
N PHE A 111 5.69 -0.26 8.07
CA PHE A 111 6.05 -1.36 8.94
C PHE A 111 7.18 -2.08 8.22
N GLU A 112 8.32 -2.27 8.88
CA GLU A 112 9.24 -3.34 8.52
C GLU A 112 8.48 -4.65 8.71
N VAL A 113 7.56 -4.96 7.78
CA VAL A 113 7.07 -6.29 7.59
C VAL A 113 8.33 -7.05 7.27
N SER A 114 8.77 -7.91 8.19
CA SER A 114 9.80 -8.91 7.91
C SER A 114 9.29 -9.71 6.73
N THR A 115 9.67 -9.30 5.52
CA THR A 115 9.28 -9.85 4.22
C THR A 115 9.98 -11.18 3.96
N THR A 116 10.56 -11.78 4.99
CA THR A 116 10.78 -13.21 5.06
C THR A 116 9.51 -13.85 5.62
N PRO A 117 8.61 -14.39 4.78
CA PRO A 117 7.61 -15.32 5.27
C PRO A 117 8.34 -16.35 6.12
N ARG A 118 7.89 -16.55 7.35
CA ARG A 118 8.35 -17.69 8.14
C ARG A 118 8.17 -18.94 7.25
N PRO A 119 9.18 -19.82 7.16
CA PRO A 119 9.04 -21.08 6.44
C PRO A 119 7.78 -21.80 6.94
N LEU A 120 6.88 -22.13 6.02
CA LEU A 120 5.64 -22.83 6.36
C LEU A 120 5.99 -24.17 7.01
N SER A 121 5.29 -24.50 8.08
CA SER A 121 5.40 -25.84 8.65
C SER A 121 4.85 -26.89 7.68
N GLN A 122 5.21 -28.15 7.90
CA GLN A 122 4.67 -29.26 7.12
C GLN A 122 3.12 -29.31 7.16
N CYS A 123 2.51 -28.99 8.31
CA CYS A 123 1.06 -28.91 8.44
C CYS A 123 0.46 -27.79 7.59
N GLU A 124 1.02 -26.59 7.67
CA GLU A 124 0.54 -25.41 6.95
C GLU A 124 0.69 -25.60 5.43
N GLN A 125 1.82 -26.16 5.00
CA GLN A 125 2.07 -26.48 3.60
C GLN A 125 1.05 -27.51 3.08
N THR A 126 0.81 -28.59 3.83
CA THR A 126 -0.17 -29.61 3.46
C THR A 126 -1.59 -29.04 3.43
N ARG A 127 -1.95 -28.21 4.40
CA ARG A 127 -3.24 -27.49 4.43
C ARG A 127 -3.43 -26.65 3.18
N ARG A 128 -2.42 -25.86 2.80
CA ARG A 128 -2.46 -25.00 1.62
C ARG A 128 -2.64 -25.81 0.33
N VAL A 129 -1.85 -26.87 0.14
CA VAL A 129 -1.94 -27.73 -1.07
C VAL A 129 -3.32 -28.39 -1.17
N ARG A 130 -3.89 -28.84 -0.04
CA ARG A 130 -5.22 -29.48 -0.04
C ARG A 130 -6.38 -28.51 -0.27
N MET A 131 -6.22 -27.23 0.04
CA MET A 131 -7.23 -26.20 -0.25
C MET A 131 -7.21 -25.73 -1.72
N ILE A 132 -6.09 -25.89 -2.43
CA ILE A 132 -5.95 -25.45 -3.83
C ILE A 132 -6.50 -26.50 -4.81
N SER A 133 -6.76 -27.72 -4.35
CA SER A 133 -7.32 -28.76 -5.21
C SER A 133 -8.75 -28.42 -5.63
N PHE A 134 -9.01 -28.40 -6.95
CA PHE A 134 -10.36 -28.25 -7.52
C PHE A 134 -11.20 -29.54 -7.45
N ALA A 135 -10.64 -30.62 -6.90
CA ALA A 135 -11.33 -31.88 -6.67
C ALA A 135 -11.51 -32.11 -5.17
N ILE A 136 -12.74 -32.43 -4.76
CA ILE A 136 -13.06 -32.82 -3.39
C ILE A 136 -13.34 -34.33 -3.39
N TRP A 137 -12.39 -35.11 -2.90
CA TRP A 137 -12.53 -36.56 -2.77
C TRP A 137 -13.27 -36.91 -1.48
N ARG A 138 -14.04 -38.00 -1.51
CA ARG A 138 -14.67 -38.54 -0.30
C ARG A 138 -13.58 -39.05 0.65
N GLY A 139 -13.58 -38.59 1.89
CA GLY A 139 -12.51 -38.86 2.86
C GLY A 139 -11.35 -37.85 2.83
N GLN A 140 -11.45 -36.82 2.00
CA GLN A 140 -10.48 -35.72 2.00
C GLN A 140 -10.64 -34.87 3.26
N TRP A 141 -9.52 -34.49 3.85
CA TRP A 141 -9.49 -33.61 5.02
C TRP A 141 -8.51 -32.46 4.80
N THR A 142 -8.84 -31.30 5.37
CA THR A 142 -7.95 -30.14 5.39
C THR A 142 -7.31 -30.05 6.78
N PRO A 143 -5.97 -30.15 6.89
CA PRO A 143 -5.31 -30.16 8.18
C PRO A 143 -5.58 -28.96 9.06
N LYS A 144 -5.87 -29.24 10.33
CA LYS A 144 -5.86 -28.26 11.41
C LYS A 144 -4.48 -28.22 12.04
N CYS A 145 -3.87 -27.05 12.05
CA CYS A 145 -2.54 -26.83 12.60
C CYS A 145 -2.62 -26.07 13.93
N ASN A 146 -1.66 -26.32 14.81
CA ASN A 146 -1.39 -25.53 16.01
C ASN A 146 -0.56 -24.28 15.67
N ALA A 147 -0.48 -23.33 16.60
CA ALA A 147 0.27 -22.08 16.41
C ALA A 147 1.79 -22.27 16.30
N ASP A 148 2.31 -23.38 16.83
CA ASP A 148 3.72 -23.78 16.67
C ASP A 148 4.02 -24.37 15.27
N GLY A 149 2.98 -24.73 14.51
CA GLY A 149 3.06 -25.35 13.19
C GLY A 149 2.87 -26.87 13.19
N THR A 150 2.67 -27.51 14.35
CA THR A 150 2.36 -28.95 14.43
C THR A 150 0.92 -29.23 14.01
N TYR A 151 0.62 -30.50 13.70
CA TYR A 151 -0.75 -30.93 13.48
C TYR A 151 -1.51 -30.98 14.80
N GLN A 152 -2.76 -30.48 14.80
CA GLN A 152 -3.68 -30.78 15.90
C GLN A 152 -3.87 -32.31 15.98
N PRO A 153 -3.86 -32.89 17.19
CA PRO A 153 -3.84 -34.35 17.35
C PRO A 153 -5.10 -35.00 16.77
N LYS A 154 -6.26 -34.35 16.90
CA LYS A 154 -7.53 -34.78 16.28
C LYS A 154 -7.76 -34.08 14.95
N GLN A 155 -8.00 -34.85 13.90
CA GLN A 155 -8.37 -34.39 12.57
C GLN A 155 -9.68 -35.02 12.13
N CYS A 156 -10.38 -34.38 11.19
CA CYS A 156 -11.64 -34.89 10.65
C CYS A 156 -11.71 -34.67 9.14
N ASP A 157 -12.26 -35.65 8.43
CA ASP A 157 -12.50 -35.56 7.00
C ASP A 157 -13.87 -34.98 6.64
N ASN A 158 -14.07 -34.74 5.34
CA ASN A 158 -15.31 -34.21 4.79
C ASN A 158 -16.50 -35.19 4.86
N THR A 159 -16.29 -36.44 5.28
CA THR A 159 -17.38 -37.40 5.55
C THR A 159 -17.85 -37.37 7.01
N GLY A 160 -17.16 -36.59 7.86
CA GLY A 160 -17.44 -36.50 9.29
C GLY A 160 -16.73 -37.58 10.11
N ALA A 161 -15.86 -38.38 9.50
CA ALA A 161 -15.00 -39.30 10.24
C ALA A 161 -13.82 -38.53 10.85
N CYS A 162 -13.52 -38.79 12.12
CA CYS A 162 -12.38 -38.21 12.81
C CYS A 162 -11.36 -39.29 13.17
N PHE A 163 -10.10 -38.89 13.29
CA PHE A 163 -8.95 -39.76 13.55
C PHE A 163 -7.83 -38.96 14.22
N CYS A 164 -6.89 -39.68 14.82
CA CYS A 164 -5.68 -39.11 15.39
C CYS A 164 -4.55 -39.06 14.35
N VAL A 165 -3.67 -38.07 14.47
CA VAL A 165 -2.48 -37.92 13.64
C VAL A 165 -1.23 -37.67 14.48
N THR A 166 -0.06 -38.00 13.94
CA THR A 166 1.22 -37.63 14.56
C THR A 166 1.46 -36.11 14.47
N ALA A 167 2.00 -35.51 15.54
CA ALA A 167 2.13 -34.05 15.66
C ALA A 167 3.04 -33.42 14.58
N ASN A 168 4.11 -34.10 14.16
CA ASN A 168 5.10 -33.54 13.23
C ASN A 168 4.78 -33.86 11.77
N GLU A 169 4.45 -35.12 11.48
CA GLU A 169 4.30 -35.60 10.09
C GLU A 169 2.84 -35.54 9.60
N GLY A 170 1.87 -35.52 10.51
CA GLY A 170 0.45 -35.62 10.16
C GLY A 170 0.05 -37.02 9.70
N LYS A 171 0.81 -38.05 10.08
CA LYS A 171 0.52 -39.44 9.72
C LYS A 171 -0.73 -39.90 10.46
N VAL A 172 -1.71 -40.39 9.71
CA VAL A 172 -2.98 -40.91 10.27
C VAL A 172 -2.73 -42.20 11.02
N LEU A 173 -3.29 -42.28 12.23
CA LEU A 173 -3.39 -43.50 13.02
C LEU A 173 -4.70 -44.19 12.63
N GLU A 174 -4.66 -45.03 11.59
CA GLU A 174 -5.87 -45.61 10.97
C GLU A 174 -6.75 -46.38 11.97
N GLU A 175 -6.15 -46.99 13.00
CA GLU A 175 -6.86 -47.68 14.08
C GLU A 175 -7.75 -46.75 14.92
N THR A 176 -7.50 -45.44 14.88
CA THR A 176 -8.26 -44.43 15.61
C THR A 176 -9.40 -43.85 14.79
N LYS A 177 -9.50 -44.19 13.50
CA LYS A 177 -10.51 -43.64 12.60
C LYS A 177 -11.90 -44.12 12.97
N ARG A 178 -12.79 -43.18 13.32
CA ARG A 178 -14.20 -43.45 13.59
C ARG A 178 -15.09 -42.53 12.78
N ASN A 179 -16.25 -43.04 12.38
CA ASN A 179 -17.39 -42.26 11.88
C ASN A 179 -18.09 -41.52 13.03
N SER A 180 -17.33 -40.80 13.84
CA SER A 180 -17.80 -40.05 15.01
C SER A 180 -16.83 -38.93 15.33
N GLN A 181 -17.34 -37.83 15.88
CA GLN A 181 -16.51 -36.72 16.38
C GLN A 181 -15.90 -37.00 17.76
N ASN A 182 -16.38 -38.04 18.45
CA ASN A 182 -15.92 -38.47 19.77
C ASN A 182 -14.71 -39.40 19.65
N VAL A 183 -13.61 -38.86 19.11
CA VAL A 183 -12.29 -39.50 19.10
C VAL A 183 -11.40 -38.76 20.08
N SER A 184 -10.79 -39.51 21.01
CA SER A 184 -9.82 -38.97 21.97
C SER A 184 -8.42 -39.14 21.40
N CYS A 185 -7.76 -38.02 21.22
CA CYS A 185 -6.35 -37.83 20.87
C CYS A 185 -5.83 -36.76 21.86
#